data_AF-A0A2G2JBY1-F1
#
_entry.id   AF-A0A2G2JBY1-F1
#
_cell.length_a   1.000
_cell.length_b   1.000
_cell.length_c   1.000
_cell.angle_alpha   90.00
_cell.angle_beta   90.00
_cell.angle_gamma   90.00
#
_symmetry.space_group_name_H-M   'P 1'
#
loop_
_entity.id
_entity.type
_entity.pdbx_description
1 polymer ?
#
loop_
_entity_poly.entity_id
_entity_poly.type
_entity_poly.pdbx_seq_one_letter_code
_entity_poly.pdbx_strand_id
1 'polypeptide(L)'
;MDQIEFARQKAAKLHADIVAKGGNPEDPIAFVLQEAKRRDIEVRSYPKGHAQLEGGKALFDADAFSIRHENTGSTFLDAFLIAHEIGHAEFDSIGNASPAMEIDPARSADPSATGAERLVDYSHKGRQEVLMDLFARELLFPRSLAKKWYLDERLSAKQIAERLGAPYNMVAVQLFDALLLPEVELVSPKLSKPKLLNCEQKKAAMHTGSALLLRAGPGTGKTQTLIGRLEYLRDKGVDPASILVLTFSNKAAGELSERALALWPEAAGAIWIGTFHSFGLDLVRRFHDSLDLPIDPTPLDTTDAIALLENEFVRLSLSHFKDLWDPTEKLKDCPPSAFNRQTGCIK
;
A
#
# COMPACT_ATOMS: atom_id res chain seq x y z
N MET A 1 -7.26 -10.52 6.68
CA MET A 1 -8.14 -9.73 5.80
C MET A 1 -7.24 -8.76 5.08
N ASP A 2 -7.24 -8.83 3.76
CA ASP A 2 -6.46 -7.93 2.91
C ASP A 2 -6.93 -6.48 3.14
N GLN A 3 -5.98 -5.53 3.23
CA GLN A 3 -6.26 -4.11 3.43
C GLN A 3 -7.13 -3.55 2.28
N ILE A 4 -6.90 -4.06 1.06
CA ILE A 4 -7.68 -3.68 -0.13
C ILE A 4 -9.15 -4.05 0.04
N GLU A 5 -9.44 -5.28 0.47
CA GLU A 5 -10.81 -5.73 0.61
C GLU A 5 -11.53 -5.02 1.76
N PHE A 6 -10.81 -4.72 2.85
CA PHE A 6 -11.35 -3.89 3.93
C PHE A 6 -11.76 -2.49 3.43
N ALA A 7 -10.88 -1.84 2.66
CA ALA A 7 -11.18 -0.53 2.06
C ALA A 7 -12.38 -0.60 1.12
N ARG A 8 -12.44 -1.61 0.24
CA ARG A 8 -13.57 -1.85 -0.66
C ARG A 8 -14.90 -2.05 0.08
N GLN A 9 -14.91 -2.87 1.13
CA GLN A 9 -16.14 -3.11 1.89
C GLN A 9 -16.62 -1.86 2.64
N LYS A 10 -15.69 -1.07 3.20
CA LYS A 10 -15.97 0.26 3.77
C LYS A 10 -16.59 1.19 2.73
N ALA A 11 -16.01 1.27 1.53
CA ALA A 11 -16.51 2.05 0.41
C ALA A 11 -17.91 1.61 -0.03
N ALA A 12 -18.12 0.31 -0.22
CA ALA A 12 -19.40 -0.27 -0.63
C ALA A 12 -20.50 -0.04 0.42
N LYS A 13 -20.16 -0.12 1.71
CA LYS A 13 -21.08 0.24 2.80
C LYS A 13 -21.43 1.72 2.76
N LEU A 14 -20.43 2.59 2.58
CA LEU A 14 -20.64 4.03 2.47
C LEU A 14 -21.53 4.37 1.27
N HIS A 15 -21.29 3.74 0.11
CA HIS A 15 -22.15 3.85 -1.06
C HIS A 15 -23.60 3.50 -0.73
N ALA A 16 -23.83 2.34 -0.10
CA ALA A 16 -25.17 1.91 0.29
C ALA A 16 -25.85 2.90 1.25
N ASP A 17 -25.10 3.46 2.20
CA ASP A 17 -25.58 4.47 3.14
C ASP A 17 -25.98 5.78 2.45
N ILE A 18 -25.25 6.20 1.41
CA ILE A 18 -25.58 7.39 0.60
C ILE A 18 -26.84 7.14 -0.23
N VAL A 19 -26.94 5.97 -0.89
CA VAL A 19 -28.13 5.57 -1.66
C VAL A 19 -29.37 5.49 -0.77
N ALA A 20 -29.25 4.93 0.43
CA ALA A 20 -30.36 4.85 1.40
C ALA A 20 -30.86 6.24 1.84
N LYS A 21 -30.02 7.27 1.74
CA LYS A 21 -30.36 8.68 2.03
C LYS A 21 -30.78 9.46 0.78
N GLY A 22 -31.07 8.76 -0.33
CA GLY A 22 -31.57 9.35 -1.56
C GLY A 22 -30.50 9.83 -2.55
N GLY A 23 -29.23 9.49 -2.34
CA GLY A 23 -28.18 9.78 -3.32
C GLY A 23 -28.35 8.97 -4.60
N ASN A 24 -28.15 9.60 -5.75
CA ASN A 24 -28.23 8.95 -7.06
C ASN A 24 -26.83 8.50 -7.54
N PRO A 25 -26.55 7.19 -7.64
CA PRO A 25 -25.25 6.71 -8.10
C PRO A 25 -25.00 6.96 -9.60
N GLU A 26 -26.03 7.31 -10.37
CA GLU A 26 -25.88 7.71 -11.78
C GLU A 26 -25.39 9.17 -11.95
N ASP A 27 -25.35 9.94 -10.86
CA ASP A 27 -24.73 11.27 -10.83
C ASP A 27 -23.56 11.28 -9.83
N PRO A 28 -22.38 10.76 -10.23
CA PRO A 28 -21.23 10.57 -9.34
C PRO A 28 -20.79 11.83 -8.62
N ILE A 29 -20.85 13.00 -9.28
CA ILE A 29 -20.42 14.26 -8.68
C ILE A 29 -21.41 14.72 -7.60
N ALA A 30 -22.72 14.69 -7.87
CA ALA A 30 -23.71 15.01 -6.85
C ALA A 30 -23.66 13.99 -5.68
N PHE A 31 -23.41 12.72 -6.00
CA PHE A 31 -23.31 11.63 -5.03
C PHE A 31 -22.21 11.87 -3.98
N VAL A 32 -21.00 12.22 -4.42
CA VAL A 32 -19.88 12.49 -3.49
C VAL A 32 -19.99 13.84 -2.80
N LEU A 33 -20.54 14.86 -3.48
CA LEU A 33 -20.78 16.17 -2.86
C LEU A 33 -21.82 16.07 -1.73
N GLN A 34 -22.83 15.21 -1.87
CA GLN A 34 -23.77 14.91 -0.80
C GLN A 34 -23.07 14.32 0.43
N GLU A 35 -22.14 13.40 0.23
CA GLU A 35 -21.38 12.79 1.33
C GLU A 35 -20.39 13.77 1.96
N ALA A 36 -19.67 14.57 1.16
CA ALA A 36 -18.80 15.62 1.66
C ALA A 36 -19.59 16.63 2.53
N LYS A 37 -20.75 17.10 2.04
CA LYS A 37 -21.64 17.98 2.79
C LYS A 37 -22.14 17.34 4.09
N ARG A 38 -22.42 16.03 4.10
CA ARG A 38 -22.83 15.31 5.32
C ARG A 38 -21.73 15.28 6.38
N ARG A 39 -20.47 15.28 5.95
CA ARG A 39 -19.28 15.33 6.81
C ARG A 39 -18.85 16.75 7.17
N ASP A 40 -19.62 17.76 6.73
CA ASP A 40 -19.26 19.18 6.86
C ASP A 40 -17.91 19.52 6.19
N ILE A 41 -17.60 18.80 5.09
CA ILE A 41 -16.39 19.01 4.30
C ILE A 41 -16.69 19.97 3.15
N GLU A 42 -15.99 21.09 3.09
CA GLU A 42 -16.10 22.05 1.99
C GLU A 42 -15.32 21.56 0.76
N VAL A 43 -15.96 21.50 -0.42
CA VAL A 43 -15.29 21.06 -1.65
C VAL A 43 -15.03 22.25 -2.58
N ARG A 44 -13.77 22.41 -3.00
CA ARG A 44 -13.31 23.48 -3.90
C ARG A 44 -12.57 22.92 -5.10
N SER A 45 -12.93 23.42 -6.28
CA SER A 45 -12.30 23.07 -7.56
C SER A 45 -11.33 24.16 -8.01
N TYR A 46 -10.17 23.77 -8.53
CA TYR A 46 -9.17 24.69 -9.08
C TYR A 46 -8.68 24.24 -10.47
N PRO A 47 -8.23 25.17 -11.33
CA PRO A 47 -7.56 24.80 -12.58
C PRO A 47 -6.32 23.92 -12.34
N LYS A 48 -5.98 23.10 -13.33
CA LYS A 48 -4.79 22.26 -13.33
C LYS A 48 -3.52 23.05 -12.98
N GLY A 49 -2.72 22.54 -12.05
CA GLY A 49 -1.46 23.16 -11.61
C GLY A 49 -1.61 24.41 -10.75
N HIS A 50 -2.81 24.71 -10.25
CA HIS A 50 -3.04 25.85 -9.36
C HIS A 50 -2.27 25.68 -8.04
N ALA A 51 -1.75 26.78 -7.48
CA ALA A 51 -0.90 26.76 -6.27
C ALA A 51 -1.59 26.13 -5.05
N GLN A 52 -2.92 26.22 -4.96
CA GLN A 52 -3.72 25.62 -3.88
C GLN A 52 -3.78 24.08 -3.94
N LEU A 53 -3.31 23.45 -5.01
CA LEU A 53 -3.21 21.99 -5.13
C LEU A 53 -1.82 21.47 -4.74
N GLU A 54 -0.88 22.36 -4.40
CA GLU A 54 0.46 22.01 -3.89
C GLU A 54 1.23 21.02 -4.79
N GLY A 55 0.95 21.07 -6.10
CA GLY A 55 1.57 20.20 -7.11
C GLY A 55 0.84 18.88 -7.38
N GLY A 56 -0.19 18.53 -6.59
CA GLY A 56 -1.02 17.35 -6.81
C GLY A 56 -2.31 17.60 -7.58
N LYS A 57 -3.14 16.56 -7.68
CA LYS A 57 -4.47 16.58 -8.31
C LYS A 57 -5.59 16.81 -7.31
N ALA A 58 -5.44 16.34 -6.08
CA ALA A 58 -6.38 16.55 -5.01
C ALA A 58 -5.69 16.52 -3.64
N LEU A 59 -6.37 17.10 -2.65
CA LEU A 59 -5.91 17.18 -1.28
C LEU A 59 -7.07 17.39 -0.31
N PHE A 60 -7.14 16.55 0.72
CA PHE A 60 -7.93 16.79 1.92
C PHE A 60 -7.14 17.57 2.98
N ASP A 61 -7.63 18.75 3.33
CA ASP A 61 -7.14 19.55 4.46
C ASP A 61 -8.00 19.24 5.70
N ALA A 62 -7.41 18.50 6.65
CA ALA A 62 -8.07 18.08 7.87
C ALA A 62 -8.31 19.23 8.87
N ASP A 63 -7.49 20.28 8.85
CA ASP A 63 -7.64 21.42 9.75
C ASP A 63 -8.77 22.34 9.29
N ALA A 64 -8.86 22.56 7.97
CA ALA A 64 -9.90 23.37 7.35
C ALA A 64 -11.19 22.59 7.05
N PHE A 65 -11.21 21.25 7.26
CA PHE A 65 -12.27 20.35 6.80
C PHE A 65 -12.65 20.65 5.35
N SER A 66 -11.67 20.63 4.45
CA SER A 66 -11.90 20.98 3.05
C SER A 66 -11.19 20.06 2.08
N ILE A 67 -11.83 19.76 0.96
CA ILE A 67 -11.26 19.03 -0.18
C ILE A 67 -10.98 20.03 -1.30
N ARG A 68 -9.73 20.06 -1.76
CA ARG A 68 -9.30 20.84 -2.92
C ARG A 68 -8.97 19.86 -4.04
N HIS A 69 -9.55 20.04 -5.23
CA HIS A 69 -9.26 19.16 -6.37
C HIS A 69 -9.09 19.92 -7.68
N GLU A 70 -8.35 19.31 -8.60
CA GLU A 70 -8.21 19.76 -9.98
C GLU A 70 -9.55 19.67 -10.71
N ASN A 71 -9.86 20.68 -11.51
CA ASN A 71 -10.92 20.65 -12.50
C ASN A 71 -10.40 19.88 -13.74
N THR A 72 -10.84 18.64 -13.87
CA THR A 72 -10.42 17.75 -14.96
C THR A 72 -11.22 17.97 -16.24
N GLY A 73 -12.34 18.70 -16.17
CA GLY A 73 -13.32 18.82 -17.25
C GLY A 73 -14.24 17.61 -17.41
N SER A 74 -14.08 16.57 -16.58
CA SER A 74 -14.97 15.41 -16.52
C SER A 74 -15.61 15.34 -15.14
N THR A 75 -16.95 15.37 -15.09
CA THR A 75 -17.71 15.28 -13.84
C THR A 75 -17.39 14.00 -13.07
N PHE A 76 -17.18 12.88 -13.77
CA PHE A 76 -16.79 11.62 -13.14
C PHE A 76 -15.39 11.68 -12.54
N LEU A 77 -14.40 12.22 -13.27
CA LEU A 77 -13.03 12.30 -12.76
C LEU A 77 -12.94 13.29 -11.59
N ASP A 78 -13.66 14.41 -11.63
CA ASP A 78 -13.78 15.31 -10.49
C ASP A 78 -14.42 14.60 -9.28
N ALA A 79 -15.47 13.80 -9.51
CA ALA A 79 -16.08 12.99 -8.46
C ALA A 79 -15.11 11.95 -7.90
N PHE A 80 -14.27 11.35 -8.75
CA PHE A 80 -13.25 10.40 -8.36
C PHE A 80 -12.20 11.04 -7.46
N LEU A 81 -11.70 12.22 -7.81
CA LEU A 81 -10.78 12.98 -6.97
C LEU A 81 -11.39 13.27 -5.59
N ILE A 82 -12.66 13.70 -5.54
CA ILE A 82 -13.35 13.94 -4.26
C ILE A 82 -13.52 12.64 -3.48
N ALA A 83 -13.91 11.54 -4.13
CA ALA A 83 -14.06 10.23 -3.50
C ALA A 83 -12.75 9.69 -2.93
N HIS A 84 -11.63 9.94 -3.61
CA HIS A 84 -10.29 9.60 -3.17
C HIS A 84 -9.95 10.34 -1.87
N GLU A 85 -10.21 11.65 -1.81
CA GLU A 85 -9.99 12.46 -0.60
C GLU A 85 -10.98 12.13 0.54
N ILE A 86 -12.22 11.73 0.22
CA ILE A 86 -13.14 11.16 1.22
C ILE A 86 -12.56 9.87 1.80
N GLY A 87 -11.85 9.08 0.98
CA GLY A 87 -11.09 7.92 1.43
C GLY A 87 -10.04 8.32 2.47
N HIS A 88 -9.21 9.31 2.17
CA HIS A 88 -8.28 9.86 3.16
C HIS A 88 -9.02 10.30 4.43
N ALA A 89 -10.11 11.05 4.33
CA ALA A 89 -10.90 11.44 5.50
C ALA A 89 -11.54 10.25 6.27
N GLU A 90 -11.67 9.08 5.67
CA GLU A 90 -12.21 7.86 6.27
C GLU A 90 -11.14 6.98 6.95
N PHE A 91 -9.90 6.97 6.45
CA PHE A 91 -8.81 6.12 6.94
C PHE A 91 -7.64 6.88 7.58
N ASP A 92 -7.52 8.19 7.37
CA ASP A 92 -6.43 8.96 7.97
C ASP A 92 -6.73 9.44 9.39
N SER A 93 -5.66 9.37 10.15
CA SER A 93 -5.46 9.94 11.46
C SER A 93 -4.85 11.33 11.30
N ILE A 94 -5.43 12.31 12.00
CA ILE A 94 -4.98 13.69 12.21
C ILE A 94 -3.45 13.88 11.98
N GLY A 95 -3.03 14.28 10.78
CA GLY A 95 -1.62 14.49 10.41
C GLY A 95 -1.43 14.96 8.95
N ASN A 96 -0.44 15.84 8.72
CA ASN A 96 -0.26 16.70 7.53
C ASN A 96 -0.69 16.10 6.17
N ALA A 97 -1.71 16.73 5.59
CA ALA A 97 -2.16 16.54 4.22
C ALA A 97 -0.97 16.61 3.24
N SER A 98 -0.78 15.57 2.43
CA SER A 98 0.21 15.58 1.36
C SER A 98 -0.49 15.40 0.03
N PRO A 99 -0.25 16.26 -0.97
CA PRO A 99 -0.98 16.21 -2.24
C PRO A 99 -0.80 14.87 -2.96
N ALA A 100 -1.90 14.36 -3.51
CA ALA A 100 -1.92 13.14 -4.32
C ALA A 100 -1.41 13.49 -5.73
N MET A 101 -0.24 12.96 -6.08
CA MET A 101 0.44 13.28 -7.36
C MET A 101 -0.10 12.42 -8.51
N GLU A 102 -0.36 11.14 -8.25
CA GLU A 102 -0.81 10.15 -9.24
C GLU A 102 -2.05 9.39 -8.75
N ILE A 103 -3.22 9.90 -9.14
CA ILE A 103 -4.51 9.24 -8.97
C ILE A 103 -4.89 8.52 -10.27
N ASP A 104 -5.19 7.22 -10.19
CA ASP A 104 -5.58 6.36 -11.32
C ASP A 104 -6.92 5.64 -11.06
N PRO A 105 -8.00 6.05 -11.75
CA PRO A 105 -9.31 5.37 -11.66
C PRO A 105 -9.32 3.91 -12.11
N ALA A 106 -8.37 3.47 -12.94
CA ALA A 106 -8.30 2.11 -13.45
C ALA A 106 -7.28 1.23 -12.71
N ARG A 107 -6.78 1.68 -11.56
CA ARG A 107 -5.75 0.97 -10.80
C ARG A 107 -6.17 -0.46 -10.45
N SER A 108 -5.28 -1.42 -10.73
CA SER A 108 -5.46 -2.84 -10.40
C SER A 108 -5.41 -3.08 -8.89
N ALA A 109 -6.19 -4.04 -8.39
CA ALA A 109 -6.06 -4.54 -7.02
C ALA A 109 -5.01 -5.65 -6.87
N ASP A 110 -4.66 -6.33 -7.97
CA ASP A 110 -3.54 -7.27 -7.94
C ASP A 110 -2.22 -6.48 -7.98
N PRO A 111 -1.29 -6.72 -7.04
CA PRO A 111 0.06 -6.23 -7.18
C PRO A 111 0.64 -6.86 -8.45
N SER A 112 1.02 -6.00 -9.39
CA SER A 112 1.56 -6.39 -10.70
C SER A 112 2.60 -7.52 -10.60
N ALA A 113 2.56 -8.43 -11.57
CA ALA A 113 3.49 -9.58 -11.61
C ALA A 113 4.93 -9.17 -12.02
N THR A 114 5.13 -7.95 -12.52
CA THR A 114 6.39 -7.45 -13.08
C THR A 114 7.13 -6.56 -12.08
N GLY A 115 8.45 -6.74 -11.98
CA GLY A 115 9.29 -6.21 -10.89
C GLY A 115 9.28 -4.69 -10.70
N ALA A 116 9.00 -3.90 -11.75
CA ALA A 116 9.01 -2.43 -11.70
C ALA A 116 7.70 -1.82 -11.14
N GLU A 117 6.54 -2.45 -11.32
CA GLU A 117 5.27 -1.94 -10.78
C GLU A 117 4.99 -2.48 -9.38
N ARG A 118 5.56 -3.65 -9.03
CA ARG A 118 5.60 -4.19 -7.65
C ARG A 118 6.14 -3.19 -6.65
N LEU A 119 6.90 -2.23 -7.15
CA LEU A 119 7.79 -1.34 -6.44
C LEU A 119 7.10 -0.04 -6.00
N VAL A 120 6.13 0.48 -6.74
CA VAL A 120 5.24 1.57 -6.31
C VAL A 120 4.49 1.18 -5.02
N ASP A 121 4.22 -0.12 -4.84
CA ASP A 121 3.62 -0.72 -3.65
C ASP A 121 4.53 -0.77 -2.41
N TYR A 122 5.74 -0.17 -2.38
CA TYR A 122 6.61 -0.24 -1.20
C TYR A 122 6.64 1.02 -0.34
N SER A 123 6.26 2.18 -0.87
CA SER A 123 6.15 3.36 -0.02
C SER A 123 4.84 3.38 0.75
N HIS A 124 4.88 3.77 2.02
CA HIS A 124 3.67 3.90 2.83
C HIS A 124 2.62 4.77 2.12
N LYS A 125 3.07 5.92 1.61
CA LYS A 125 2.23 6.83 0.86
C LYS A 125 1.68 6.14 -0.39
N GLY A 126 2.54 5.52 -1.22
CA GLY A 126 2.10 4.82 -2.44
C GLY A 126 1.04 3.73 -2.19
N ARG A 127 1.19 2.93 -1.14
CA ARG A 127 0.17 1.94 -0.74
C ARG A 127 -1.15 2.60 -0.34
N GLN A 128 -1.06 3.70 0.40
CA GLN A 128 -2.23 4.44 0.83
C GLN A 128 -2.96 5.06 -0.36
N GLU A 129 -2.25 5.68 -1.30
CA GLU A 129 -2.82 6.20 -2.55
C GLU A 129 -3.51 5.08 -3.36
N VAL A 130 -2.87 3.90 -3.47
CA VAL A 130 -3.46 2.72 -4.14
C VAL A 130 -4.76 2.30 -3.46
N LEU A 131 -4.77 2.24 -2.12
CA LEU A 131 -5.97 1.92 -1.35
C LEU A 131 -7.07 2.97 -1.57
N MET A 132 -6.71 4.26 -1.63
CA MET A 132 -7.67 5.34 -1.84
C MET A 132 -8.23 5.36 -3.27
N ASP A 133 -7.44 5.01 -4.28
CA ASP A 133 -7.94 4.82 -5.66
C ASP A 133 -8.96 3.67 -5.72
N LEU A 134 -8.66 2.54 -5.06
CA LEU A 134 -9.58 1.40 -4.99
C LEU A 134 -10.83 1.73 -4.16
N PHE A 135 -10.69 2.48 -3.08
CA PHE A 135 -11.81 2.99 -2.27
C PHE A 135 -12.71 3.91 -3.10
N ALA A 136 -12.15 4.89 -3.79
CA ALA A 136 -12.89 5.85 -4.60
C ALA A 136 -13.68 5.15 -5.71
N ARG A 137 -13.03 4.21 -6.41
CA ARG A 137 -13.66 3.35 -7.42
C ARG A 137 -14.84 2.58 -6.86
N GLU A 138 -14.66 1.91 -5.73
CA GLU A 138 -15.70 1.11 -5.10
C GLU A 138 -16.83 1.97 -4.50
N LEU A 139 -16.53 3.18 -4.04
CA LEU A 139 -17.52 4.15 -3.53
C LEU A 139 -18.41 4.67 -4.66
N LEU A 140 -17.84 4.99 -5.82
CA LEU A 140 -18.59 5.52 -6.96
C LEU A 140 -19.34 4.43 -7.73
N PHE A 141 -18.72 3.27 -7.91
CA PHE A 141 -19.27 2.18 -8.71
C PHE A 141 -18.96 0.82 -8.05
N PRO A 142 -19.67 0.44 -6.97
CA PRO A 142 -19.37 -0.77 -6.22
C PRO A 142 -19.60 -2.03 -7.07
N ARG A 143 -18.88 -3.12 -6.75
CA ARG A 143 -18.99 -4.40 -7.48
C ARG A 143 -20.41 -4.95 -7.50
N SER A 144 -21.20 -4.70 -6.46
CA SER A 144 -22.62 -5.10 -6.39
C SER A 144 -23.47 -4.36 -7.44
N LEU A 145 -23.25 -3.06 -7.61
CA LEU A 145 -23.91 -2.26 -8.64
C LEU A 145 -23.44 -2.66 -10.03
N ALA A 146 -22.13 -2.91 -10.19
CA ALA A 146 -21.55 -3.39 -11.44
C ALA A 146 -22.17 -4.73 -11.89
N LYS A 147 -22.32 -5.69 -10.97
CA LYS A 147 -23.03 -6.96 -11.24
C LYS A 147 -24.47 -6.72 -11.64
N LYS A 148 -25.22 -5.92 -10.89
CA LYS A 148 -26.62 -5.61 -11.19
C LYS A 148 -26.78 -5.04 -12.60
N TRP A 149 -26.00 -4.01 -12.93
CA TRP A 149 -26.08 -3.36 -14.23
C TRP A 149 -25.67 -4.27 -15.39
N TYR A 150 -24.62 -5.08 -15.20
CA TYR A 150 -24.11 -5.95 -16.26
C TYR A 150 -24.91 -7.24 -16.43
N LEU A 151 -25.25 -7.94 -15.34
CA LEU A 151 -25.91 -9.25 -15.35
C LEU A 151 -27.44 -9.11 -15.40
N ASP A 152 -28.03 -8.24 -14.58
CA ASP A 152 -29.48 -8.14 -14.43
C ASP A 152 -30.07 -7.18 -15.48
N GLU A 153 -29.49 -5.99 -15.62
CA GLU A 153 -29.94 -4.97 -16.59
C GLU A 153 -29.33 -5.15 -18.00
N ARG A 154 -28.38 -6.09 -18.16
CA ARG A 154 -27.74 -6.44 -19.44
C ARG A 154 -27.07 -5.27 -20.17
N LEU A 155 -26.51 -4.32 -19.42
CA LEU A 155 -25.76 -3.22 -19.99
C LEU A 155 -24.34 -3.68 -20.35
N SER A 156 -23.86 -3.28 -21.52
CA SER A 156 -22.45 -3.45 -21.88
C SER A 156 -21.55 -2.48 -21.08
N ALA A 157 -20.27 -2.82 -20.94
CA ALA A 157 -19.27 -1.94 -20.31
C ALA A 157 -19.26 -0.52 -20.91
N LYS A 158 -19.47 -0.41 -22.22
CA LYS A 158 -19.57 0.88 -22.93
C LYS A 158 -20.80 1.68 -22.49
N GLN A 159 -21.96 1.04 -22.42
CA GLN A 159 -23.21 1.69 -21.97
C GLN A 159 -23.12 2.12 -20.51
N ILE A 160 -22.46 1.32 -19.66
CA ILE A 160 -22.21 1.68 -18.25
C ILE A 160 -21.28 2.90 -18.17
N ALA A 161 -20.20 2.92 -18.94
CA ALA A 161 -19.28 4.05 -19.01
C ALA A 161 -19.98 5.34 -19.47
N GLU A 162 -20.81 5.25 -20.52
CA GLU A 162 -21.64 6.37 -20.99
C GLU A 162 -22.65 6.83 -19.93
N ARG A 163 -23.30 5.89 -19.22
CA ARG A 163 -24.26 6.20 -18.16
C ARG A 163 -23.63 6.94 -16.98
N LEU A 164 -22.42 6.56 -16.57
CA LEU A 164 -21.69 7.20 -15.47
C LEU A 164 -20.90 8.44 -15.89
N GLY A 165 -20.66 8.64 -17.19
CA GLY A 165 -19.63 9.57 -17.67
C GLY A 165 -18.21 9.14 -17.30
N ALA A 166 -17.99 7.85 -17.04
CA ALA A 166 -16.74 7.28 -16.55
C ALA A 166 -15.79 6.85 -17.68
N PRO A 167 -14.47 6.81 -17.46
CA PRO A 167 -13.54 6.16 -18.38
C PRO A 167 -13.86 4.68 -18.59
N TYR A 168 -13.83 4.23 -19.85
CA TYR A 168 -14.13 2.83 -20.20
C TYR A 168 -13.24 1.82 -19.47
N ASN A 169 -11.93 2.11 -19.37
CA ASN A 169 -10.96 1.25 -18.70
C ASN A 169 -11.29 1.06 -17.21
N MET A 170 -11.69 2.12 -16.52
CA MET A 170 -12.10 2.04 -15.11
C MET A 170 -13.33 1.12 -14.95
N VAL A 171 -14.34 1.27 -15.81
CA VAL A 171 -15.53 0.41 -15.79
C VAL A 171 -15.17 -1.04 -16.11
N ALA A 172 -14.27 -1.27 -17.06
CA ALA A 172 -13.82 -2.60 -17.44
C ALA A 172 -13.11 -3.31 -16.27
N VAL A 173 -12.16 -2.63 -15.60
CA VAL A 173 -11.46 -3.20 -14.43
C VAL A 173 -12.45 -3.48 -13.31
N GLN A 174 -13.42 -2.59 -13.05
CA GLN A 174 -14.43 -2.83 -12.02
C GLN A 174 -15.37 -3.99 -12.35
N LEU A 175 -15.71 -4.19 -13.62
CA LEU A 175 -16.48 -5.36 -14.05
C LEU A 175 -15.67 -6.65 -13.92
N PHE A 176 -14.37 -6.64 -14.23
CA PHE A 176 -13.51 -7.79 -13.99
C PHE A 176 -13.42 -8.12 -12.51
N ASP A 177 -13.19 -7.11 -11.65
CA ASP A 177 -13.17 -7.28 -10.20
C ASP A 177 -14.51 -7.81 -9.68
N ALA A 178 -15.63 -7.34 -10.23
CA ALA A 178 -16.96 -7.79 -9.84
C ALA A 178 -17.25 -9.23 -10.28
N LEU A 179 -16.88 -9.61 -11.51
CA LEU A 179 -17.26 -10.89 -12.10
C LEU A 179 -16.29 -12.03 -11.78
N LEU A 180 -15.01 -11.72 -11.61
CA LEU A 180 -13.95 -12.73 -11.48
C LEU A 180 -13.46 -12.92 -10.05
N LEU A 181 -13.53 -11.90 -9.19
CA LEU A 181 -13.13 -12.03 -7.80
C LEU A 181 -14.27 -12.65 -6.97
N PRO A 182 -13.95 -13.54 -6.01
CA PRO A 182 -14.96 -14.07 -5.10
C PRO A 182 -15.54 -12.94 -4.25
N GLU A 183 -16.84 -13.04 -3.92
CA GLU A 183 -17.41 -12.19 -2.89
C GLU A 183 -16.75 -12.53 -1.56
N VAL A 184 -15.93 -11.61 -1.07
CA VAL A 184 -15.41 -11.71 0.29
C VAL A 184 -16.51 -11.16 1.18
N GLU A 185 -17.28 -12.05 1.81
CA GLU A 185 -18.12 -11.63 2.93
C GLU A 185 -17.20 -11.10 4.04
N LEU A 186 -17.60 -10.01 4.70
CA LEU A 186 -17.10 -9.65 6.02
C LEU A 186 -17.50 -10.78 6.98
N VAL A 187 -16.77 -11.88 6.93
CA VAL A 187 -16.58 -12.67 8.14
C VAL A 187 -15.85 -11.68 9.04
N SER A 188 -16.61 -11.00 9.91
CA SER A 188 -16.08 -10.47 11.16
C SER A 188 -15.18 -11.59 11.63
N PRO A 189 -13.86 -11.44 11.52
CA PRO A 189 -13.03 -12.62 11.52
C PRO A 189 -13.39 -13.34 12.80
N LYS A 190 -13.53 -14.68 12.75
CA LYS A 190 -13.34 -15.47 13.96
C LYS A 190 -11.88 -15.30 14.37
N LEU A 191 -11.45 -14.07 14.64
CA LEU A 191 -10.45 -13.78 15.62
C LEU A 191 -11.01 -14.43 16.87
N SER A 192 -10.48 -15.62 17.14
CA SER A 192 -10.35 -16.08 18.51
C SER A 192 -10.07 -14.85 19.34
N LYS A 193 -11.01 -14.47 20.23
CA LYS A 193 -10.89 -13.30 21.11
C LYS A 193 -9.41 -13.10 21.43
N PRO A 194 -8.83 -11.90 21.22
CA PRO A 194 -7.41 -11.68 21.46
C PRO A 194 -7.07 -12.34 22.80
N LYS A 195 -6.19 -13.36 22.76
CA LYS A 195 -5.89 -14.14 23.96
C LYS A 195 -5.49 -13.14 25.03
N LEU A 196 -6.17 -13.20 26.17
CA LEU A 196 -5.89 -12.35 27.32
C LEU A 196 -4.38 -12.42 27.59
N LEU A 197 -3.72 -11.26 27.45
CA LEU A 197 -2.32 -11.14 27.79
C LEU A 197 -2.12 -11.50 29.26
N ASN A 198 -1.11 -12.31 29.55
CA ASN A 198 -0.70 -12.52 30.93
C ASN A 198 -0.06 -11.24 31.52
N CYS A 199 0.18 -11.20 32.83
CA CYS A 199 0.70 -9.99 33.50
C CYS A 199 2.01 -9.48 32.88
N GLU A 200 2.95 -10.38 32.54
CA GLU A 200 4.24 -10.01 31.94
C GLU A 200 4.07 -9.48 30.51
N GLN A 201 3.21 -10.09 29.71
CA GLN A 201 2.90 -9.61 28.36
C GLN A 201 2.19 -8.26 28.40
N LYS A 202 1.26 -8.04 29.34
CA LYS A 202 0.61 -6.73 29.54
C LYS A 202 1.65 -5.67 29.90
N LYS A 203 2.53 -5.98 30.85
CA LYS A 203 3.61 -5.07 31.26
C LYS A 203 4.52 -4.70 30.09
N ALA A 204 4.89 -5.67 29.25
CA ALA A 204 5.70 -5.42 28.07
C ALA A 204 4.94 -4.62 26.98
N ALA A 205 3.64 -4.89 26.78
CA ALA A 205 2.81 -4.16 25.83
C ALA A 205 2.64 -2.68 26.22
N MET A 206 2.41 -2.42 27.51
CA MET A 206 2.19 -1.08 28.10
C MET A 206 3.48 -0.30 28.35
N HIS A 207 4.63 -0.79 27.90
CA HIS A 207 5.92 -0.14 28.16
C HIS A 207 6.03 1.21 27.42
N THR A 208 6.22 2.29 28.19
CA THR A 208 6.32 3.68 27.70
C THR A 208 7.71 4.31 27.88
N GLY A 209 8.72 3.50 28.25
CA GLY A 209 10.09 3.98 28.48
C GLY A 209 11.01 3.89 27.25
N SER A 210 12.32 3.88 27.50
CA SER A 210 13.37 3.65 26.50
C SER A 210 13.30 2.26 25.85
N ALA A 211 14.25 1.92 24.98
CA ALA A 211 14.29 0.63 24.28
C ALA A 211 14.02 -0.58 25.21
N LEU A 212 13.10 -1.45 24.80
CA LEU A 212 12.73 -2.67 25.50
C LEU A 212 13.14 -3.90 24.68
N LEU A 213 13.92 -4.80 25.28
CA LEU A 213 14.23 -6.09 24.69
C LEU A 213 13.33 -7.19 25.29
N LEU A 214 12.39 -7.71 24.49
CA LEU A 214 11.53 -8.81 24.89
C LEU A 214 12.15 -10.16 24.49
N ARG A 215 12.84 -10.82 25.42
CA ARG A 215 13.38 -12.17 25.23
C ARG A 215 12.36 -13.21 25.69
N ALA A 216 11.89 -14.03 24.76
CA ALA A 216 10.99 -15.13 25.10
C ALA A 216 11.21 -16.32 24.15
N GLY A 217 10.95 -17.54 24.63
CA GLY A 217 11.10 -18.77 23.85
C GLY A 217 10.12 -18.86 22.66
N PRO A 218 10.29 -19.84 21.75
CA PRO A 218 9.28 -20.14 20.74
C PRO A 218 7.90 -20.39 21.37
N GLY A 219 6.82 -19.96 20.70
CA GLY A 219 5.45 -20.21 21.17
C GLY A 219 4.96 -19.40 22.38
N THR A 220 5.79 -18.55 22.99
CA THR A 220 5.43 -17.78 24.20
C THR A 220 4.57 -16.53 23.95
N GLY A 221 4.03 -16.37 22.74
CA GLY A 221 3.14 -15.26 22.40
C GLY A 221 3.83 -13.91 22.13
N LYS A 222 5.08 -13.88 21.66
CA LYS A 222 5.78 -12.61 21.28
C LYS A 222 4.95 -11.75 20.33
N THR A 223 4.41 -12.37 19.28
CA THR A 223 3.51 -11.72 18.32
C THR A 223 2.24 -11.21 19.00
N GLN A 224 1.68 -11.96 19.96
CA GLN A 224 0.49 -11.53 20.71
C GLN A 224 0.80 -10.30 21.57
N THR A 225 1.99 -10.24 22.18
CA THR A 225 2.45 -9.06 22.92
C THR A 225 2.61 -7.84 22.01
N LEU A 226 3.14 -8.01 20.80
CA LEU A 226 3.23 -6.93 19.81
C LEU A 226 1.86 -6.38 19.42
N ILE A 227 0.87 -7.25 19.18
CA ILE A 227 -0.51 -6.82 18.89
C ILE A 227 -1.11 -6.07 20.08
N GLY A 228 -0.94 -6.55 21.31
CA GLY A 228 -1.40 -5.81 22.49
C GLY A 228 -0.65 -4.49 22.72
N ARG A 229 0.57 -4.35 22.21
CA ARG A 229 1.26 -3.06 22.18
C ARG A 229 0.60 -2.09 21.20
N LEU A 230 0.21 -2.54 20.01
CA LEU A 230 -0.55 -1.72 19.07
C LEU A 230 -1.89 -1.28 19.68
N GLU A 231 -2.56 -2.17 20.43
CA GLU A 231 -3.81 -1.87 21.14
C GLU A 231 -3.59 -0.75 22.17
N TYR A 232 -2.52 -0.87 22.97
CA TYR A 232 -2.17 0.15 23.94
C TYR A 232 -1.85 1.50 23.29
N LEU A 233 -1.12 1.51 22.16
CA LEU A 233 -0.79 2.76 21.44
C LEU A 233 -2.04 3.42 20.85
N ARG A 234 -2.96 2.63 20.27
CA ARG A 234 -4.28 3.10 19.84
C ARG A 234 -5.03 3.78 20.98
N ASP A 235 -5.16 3.09 22.12
CA ASP A 235 -5.91 3.60 23.27
C ASP A 235 -5.26 4.86 23.88
N LYS A 236 -3.98 5.10 23.60
CA LYS A 236 -3.26 6.32 23.95
C LYS A 236 -3.39 7.45 22.92
N GLY A 237 -4.09 7.21 21.81
CA GLY A 237 -4.24 8.20 20.73
C GLY A 237 -2.91 8.49 20.03
N VAL A 238 -1.99 7.53 19.99
CA VAL A 238 -0.75 7.67 19.22
C VAL A 238 -1.12 7.69 17.75
N ASP A 239 -0.55 8.62 16.99
CA ASP A 239 -0.73 8.68 15.54
C ASP A 239 -0.21 7.37 14.89
N PRO A 240 -1.04 6.59 14.18
CA PRO A 240 -0.62 5.39 13.48
C PRO A 240 0.56 5.60 12.54
N ALA A 241 0.64 6.76 11.87
CA ALA A 241 1.72 7.09 10.93
C ALA A 241 3.09 7.17 11.61
N SER A 242 3.13 7.33 12.94
CA SER A 242 4.36 7.28 13.74
C SER A 242 4.82 5.87 14.13
N ILE A 243 4.05 4.83 13.78
CA ILE A 243 4.29 3.45 14.21
C ILE A 243 4.96 2.64 13.09
N LEU A 244 6.12 2.06 13.41
CA LEU A 244 6.90 1.19 12.53
C LEU A 244 7.04 -0.22 13.12
N VAL A 245 6.64 -1.24 12.36
CA VAL A 245 6.76 -2.67 12.71
C VAL A 245 7.54 -3.41 11.64
N LEU A 246 8.74 -3.87 11.99
CA LEU A 246 9.63 -4.59 11.08
C LEU A 246 9.72 -6.08 11.42
N THR A 247 9.76 -6.91 10.39
CA THR A 247 10.02 -8.35 10.49
C THR A 247 10.95 -8.83 9.38
N PHE A 248 11.35 -10.10 9.41
CA PHE A 248 12.24 -10.69 8.41
C PHE A 248 11.51 -11.35 7.24
N SER A 249 10.24 -11.72 7.38
CA SER A 249 9.51 -12.44 6.34
C SER A 249 8.22 -11.74 5.94
N ASN A 250 7.91 -11.80 4.63
CA ASN A 250 6.66 -11.28 4.08
C ASN A 250 5.44 -11.95 4.72
N LYS A 251 5.52 -13.25 5.01
CA LYS A 251 4.44 -13.98 5.69
C LYS A 251 4.16 -13.40 7.08
N ALA A 252 5.19 -13.16 7.89
CA ALA A 252 5.01 -12.57 9.21
C ALA A 252 4.50 -11.12 9.12
N ALA A 253 4.93 -10.36 8.11
CA ALA A 253 4.46 -9.00 7.88
C ALA A 253 2.97 -9.00 7.54
N GLY A 254 2.54 -9.88 6.63
CA GLY A 254 1.14 -10.07 6.28
C GLY A 254 0.30 -10.47 7.49
N GLU A 255 0.70 -11.49 8.24
CA GLU A 255 -0.03 -11.92 9.45
C GLU A 255 -0.12 -10.81 10.52
N LEU A 256 0.93 -10.01 10.70
CA LEU A 256 0.91 -8.85 11.61
C LEU A 256 -0.02 -7.75 11.10
N SER A 257 0.03 -7.47 9.79
CA SER A 257 -0.83 -6.47 9.14
C SER A 257 -2.31 -6.82 9.30
N GLU A 258 -2.69 -8.07 9.02
CA GLU A 258 -4.07 -8.52 9.18
C GLU A 258 -4.58 -8.40 10.63
N ARG A 259 -3.72 -8.72 11.61
CA ARG A 259 -4.07 -8.62 13.03
C ARG A 259 -4.13 -7.16 13.50
N ALA A 260 -3.23 -6.31 13.01
CA ALA A 260 -3.24 -4.89 13.28
C ALA A 260 -4.51 -4.24 12.71
N LEU A 261 -4.85 -4.55 11.45
CA LEU A 261 -6.05 -4.06 10.78
C LEU A 261 -7.32 -4.46 11.53
N ALA A 262 -7.41 -5.71 11.98
CA ALA A 262 -8.60 -6.13 12.68
C ALA A 262 -8.70 -5.59 14.12
N LEU A 263 -7.58 -5.18 14.71
CA LEU A 263 -7.52 -4.52 16.01
C LEU A 263 -7.79 -3.01 15.91
N TRP A 264 -7.25 -2.38 14.87
CA TRP A 264 -7.30 -0.94 14.63
C TRP A 264 -7.63 -0.68 13.16
N PRO A 265 -8.91 -0.89 12.77
CA PRO A 265 -9.31 -0.76 11.38
C PRO A 265 -9.18 0.66 10.83
N GLU A 266 -9.30 1.67 11.69
CA GLU A 266 -9.10 3.08 11.35
C GLU A 266 -7.65 3.42 11.04
N ALA A 267 -6.69 2.53 11.36
CA ALA A 267 -5.28 2.69 11.02
C ALA A 267 -4.87 1.90 9.77
N ALA A 268 -5.86 1.46 8.96
CA ALA A 268 -5.61 0.73 7.72
C ALA A 268 -4.72 1.56 6.79
N GLY A 269 -3.60 0.99 6.35
CA GLY A 269 -2.64 1.68 5.49
C GLY A 269 -1.78 2.74 6.19
N ALA A 270 -2.12 3.15 7.42
CA ALA A 270 -1.43 4.20 8.18
C ALA A 270 -0.32 3.68 9.12
N ILE A 271 -0.34 2.41 9.53
CA ILE A 271 0.79 1.80 10.27
C ILE A 271 1.77 1.18 9.28
N TRP A 272 3.06 1.52 9.41
CA TRP A 272 4.08 0.87 8.60
C TRP A 272 4.37 -0.52 9.14
N ILE A 273 3.93 -1.56 8.43
CA ILE A 273 4.20 -2.97 8.74
C ILE A 273 4.82 -3.65 7.53
N GLY A 274 6.01 -4.23 7.68
CA GLY A 274 6.72 -4.82 6.56
C GLY A 274 8.04 -5.46 6.91
N THR A 275 8.82 -5.77 5.89
CA THR A 275 10.18 -6.31 6.08
C THR A 275 11.24 -5.21 6.14
N PHE A 276 12.41 -5.53 6.68
CA PHE A 276 13.56 -4.63 6.63
C PHE A 276 13.90 -4.20 5.19
N HIS A 277 13.83 -5.12 4.21
CA HIS A 277 14.11 -4.80 2.80
C HIS A 277 13.06 -3.84 2.24
N SER A 278 11.78 -4.11 2.50
CA SER A 278 10.68 -3.24 2.10
C SER A 278 10.82 -1.83 2.67
N PHE A 279 11.26 -1.72 3.93
CA PHE A 279 11.48 -0.45 4.61
C PHE A 279 12.69 0.30 4.06
N GLY A 280 13.80 -0.41 3.85
CA GLY A 280 15.01 0.18 3.29
C GLY A 280 14.76 0.77 1.90
N LEU A 281 14.05 0.04 1.06
CA LEU A 281 13.68 0.51 -0.28
C LEU A 281 12.74 1.72 -0.25
N ASP A 282 11.74 1.74 0.65
CA ASP A 282 10.88 2.90 0.88
C ASP A 282 11.69 4.15 1.26
N LEU A 283 12.67 4.00 2.17
CA LEU A 283 13.60 5.07 2.52
C LEU A 283 14.43 5.54 1.33
N VAL A 284 15.01 4.61 0.55
CA VAL A 284 15.81 4.96 -0.63
C VAL A 284 14.98 5.76 -1.63
N ARG A 285 13.73 5.35 -1.89
CA ARG A 285 12.81 6.11 -2.73
C ARG A 285 12.49 7.48 -2.18
N ARG A 286 12.12 7.57 -0.90
CA ARG A 286 11.75 8.84 -0.28
C ARG A 286 12.90 9.85 -0.30
N PHE A 287 14.14 9.38 -0.22
CA PHE A 287 15.35 10.21 -0.20
C PHE A 287 16.21 10.04 -1.46
N HIS A 288 15.60 9.69 -2.60
CA HIS A 288 16.33 9.38 -3.83
C HIS A 288 17.21 10.55 -4.29
N ASP A 289 16.71 11.78 -4.17
CA ASP A 289 17.44 13.01 -4.51
C ASP A 289 18.72 13.15 -3.70
N SER A 290 18.67 12.87 -2.40
CA SER A 290 19.84 12.92 -1.50
C SER A 290 20.85 11.80 -1.77
N LEU A 291 20.46 10.77 -2.52
CA LEU A 291 21.28 9.61 -2.86
C LEU A 291 21.76 9.63 -4.32
N ASP A 292 21.44 10.69 -5.08
CA ASP A 292 21.66 10.78 -6.52
C ASP A 292 21.08 9.59 -7.31
N LEU A 293 19.91 9.10 -6.86
CA LEU A 293 19.19 7.99 -7.47
C LEU A 293 17.95 8.48 -8.23
N PRO A 294 17.52 7.74 -9.27
CA PRO A 294 16.25 8.01 -9.93
C PRO A 294 15.08 7.88 -8.94
N ILE A 295 13.96 8.57 -9.23
CA ILE A 295 12.76 8.62 -8.39
C ILE A 295 12.20 7.24 -8.02
N ASP A 296 12.37 6.27 -8.92
CA ASP A 296 12.02 4.87 -8.70
C ASP A 296 13.21 3.95 -8.97
N PRO A 297 14.16 3.82 -8.02
CA PRO A 297 15.31 2.95 -8.18
C PRO A 297 14.84 1.49 -8.07
N THR A 298 15.03 0.74 -9.14
CA THR A 298 14.70 -0.69 -9.19
C THR A 298 15.80 -1.50 -8.49
N PRO A 299 15.47 -2.31 -7.46
CA PRO A 299 16.42 -3.27 -6.91
C PRO A 299 16.83 -4.26 -7.99
N LEU A 300 18.14 -4.45 -8.14
CA LEU A 300 18.71 -5.44 -9.04
C LEU A 300 18.44 -6.84 -8.48
N ASP A 301 17.70 -7.67 -9.21
CA ASP A 301 17.55 -9.08 -8.82
C ASP A 301 18.78 -9.91 -9.24
N THR A 302 18.83 -11.17 -8.84
CA THR A 302 19.98 -12.04 -9.15
C THR A 302 20.16 -12.23 -10.66
N THR A 303 19.08 -12.27 -11.43
CA THR A 303 19.12 -12.46 -12.88
C THR A 303 19.61 -11.20 -13.57
N ASP A 304 19.12 -10.03 -13.18
CA ASP A 304 19.59 -8.73 -13.63
C ASP A 304 21.07 -8.55 -13.29
N ALA A 305 21.49 -8.98 -12.09
CA ALA A 305 22.88 -8.95 -11.66
C ALA A 305 23.78 -9.82 -12.54
N ILE A 306 23.34 -11.03 -12.89
CA ILE A 306 24.07 -11.92 -13.79
C ILE A 306 24.16 -11.31 -15.18
N ALA A 307 23.06 -10.81 -15.74
CA ALA A 307 23.06 -10.19 -17.07
C ALA A 307 23.97 -8.96 -17.14
N LEU A 308 23.94 -8.11 -16.10
CA LEU A 308 24.84 -6.97 -15.97
C LEU A 308 26.29 -7.42 -15.87
N LEU A 309 26.57 -8.43 -15.03
CA LEU A 309 27.90 -9.01 -14.90
C LEU A 309 28.39 -9.58 -16.22
N GLU A 310 27.60 -10.36 -16.96
CA GLU A 310 27.98 -10.93 -18.25
C GLU A 310 28.36 -9.87 -19.28
N ASN A 311 27.57 -8.78 -19.36
CA ASN A 311 27.84 -7.67 -20.27
C ASN A 311 29.14 -6.92 -19.92
N GLU A 312 29.39 -6.72 -18.63
CA GLU A 312 30.58 -6.02 -18.15
C GLU A 312 31.79 -6.95 -17.97
N PHE A 313 31.59 -8.28 -17.96
CA PHE A 313 32.60 -9.29 -17.67
C PHE A 313 33.83 -9.14 -18.56
N VAL A 314 33.59 -8.89 -19.86
CA VAL A 314 34.64 -8.70 -20.86
C VAL A 314 35.47 -7.43 -20.58
N ARG A 315 34.84 -6.38 -20.02
CA ARG A 315 35.50 -5.10 -19.70
C ARG A 315 36.27 -5.14 -18.39
N LEU A 316 35.85 -5.96 -17.44
CA LEU A 316 36.47 -6.06 -16.12
C LEU A 316 37.92 -6.57 -16.15
N SER A 317 38.42 -7.04 -17.30
CA SER A 317 39.83 -7.46 -17.52
C SER A 317 40.34 -8.37 -16.39
N LEU A 318 39.48 -9.25 -15.90
CA LEU A 318 39.76 -10.07 -14.73
C LEU A 318 40.87 -11.07 -15.06
N SER A 319 42.00 -10.95 -14.37
CA SER A 319 43.15 -11.84 -14.52
C SER A 319 43.02 -13.14 -13.71
N HIS A 320 42.20 -13.13 -12.65
CA HIS A 320 42.03 -14.28 -11.77
C HIS A 320 40.56 -14.57 -11.48
N PHE A 321 40.05 -15.66 -12.04
CA PHE A 321 38.74 -16.20 -11.72
C PHE A 321 38.87 -17.14 -10.54
N LYS A 322 38.27 -16.84 -9.38
CA LYS A 322 38.27 -17.79 -8.27
C LYS A 322 37.07 -18.70 -8.43
N ASP A 323 37.32 -19.93 -8.88
CA ASP A 323 36.29 -20.97 -8.87
C ASP A 323 36.02 -21.37 -7.42
N LEU A 324 34.84 -21.03 -6.91
CA LEU A 324 34.42 -21.33 -5.54
C LEU A 324 33.70 -22.68 -5.45
N TRP A 325 33.37 -23.30 -6.58
CA TRP A 325 32.66 -24.58 -6.63
C TRP A 325 33.62 -25.77 -6.52
N ASP A 326 34.76 -25.70 -7.22
CA ASP A 326 35.88 -26.62 -7.01
C ASP A 326 37.23 -25.88 -6.89
N PRO A 327 37.55 -25.37 -5.68
CA PRO A 327 38.81 -24.66 -5.46
C PRO A 327 40.06 -25.55 -5.63
N THR A 328 39.90 -26.86 -5.79
CA THR A 328 41.02 -27.80 -5.99
C THR A 328 41.37 -28.02 -7.45
N GLU A 329 40.50 -27.65 -8.39
CA GLU A 329 40.76 -27.81 -9.82
C GLU A 329 42.00 -27.01 -10.25
N LYS A 330 42.16 -25.79 -9.71
CA LYS A 330 43.32 -24.91 -9.93
C LYS A 330 44.59 -25.33 -9.18
N LEU A 331 44.49 -26.25 -8.22
CA LEU A 331 45.66 -26.79 -7.51
C LEU A 331 46.41 -27.85 -8.32
N LYS A 332 45.77 -28.45 -9.34
CA LYS A 332 46.40 -29.47 -10.20
C LYS A 332 47.48 -28.88 -11.12
N ASP A 333 47.34 -27.61 -11.50
CA ASP A 333 48.27 -26.90 -12.39
C ASP A 333 49.40 -26.17 -11.65
N CYS A 334 49.40 -26.22 -10.32
CA CYS A 334 50.41 -25.55 -9.50
C CYS A 334 51.57 -26.53 -9.21
N PRO A 335 52.78 -26.34 -9.79
CA PRO A 335 53.90 -27.20 -9.47
C PRO A 335 54.23 -27.09 -7.97
N PRO A 336 54.65 -28.18 -7.30
CA PRO A 336 54.88 -28.21 -5.85
C PRO A 336 55.89 -27.16 -5.34
N SER A 337 56.68 -26.56 -6.23
CA SER A 337 57.70 -25.55 -5.91
C SER A 337 57.17 -24.12 -5.72
N ALA A 338 55.90 -23.83 -5.98
CA ALA A 338 55.35 -22.47 -5.88
C ALA A 338 54.60 -22.17 -4.56
N PHE A 339 54.48 -23.14 -3.64
CA PHE A 339 53.70 -22.96 -2.42
C PHE A 339 54.53 -22.34 -1.28
N ASN A 340 54.58 -21.01 -1.21
CA ASN A 340 55.08 -20.32 -0.02
C ASN A 340 53.91 -20.06 0.95
N ARG A 341 53.89 -20.74 2.11
CA ARG A 341 52.77 -20.74 3.07
C ARG A 341 52.53 -19.40 3.79
N GLN A 342 53.36 -18.38 3.59
CA GLN A 342 53.29 -17.14 4.38
C GLN A 342 52.67 -15.93 3.68
N THR A 343 52.56 -15.87 2.35
CA THR A 343 52.16 -14.62 1.67
C THR A 343 50.88 -14.67 0.84
N GLY A 344 50.29 -15.85 0.58
CA GLY A 344 48.91 -15.94 0.07
C GLY A 344 48.58 -15.13 -1.19
N CYS A 345 49.55 -14.79 -2.06
CA CYS A 345 49.32 -14.11 -3.34
C CYS A 345 50.15 -14.75 -4.46
N ILE A 346 49.52 -14.83 -5.64
CA ILE A 346 50.11 -15.21 -6.92
C ILE A 346 50.35 -13.91 -7.70
N LYS A 347 51.49 -13.78 -8.38
CA LYS A 347 51.76 -12.70 -9.35
C LYS A 347 50.77 -12.74 -10.51
#